data_AF-A0A415ZLL4-F1
#
_entry.id   AF-A0A415ZLL4-F1
#
_cell.length_a   1.000
_cell.length_b   1.000
_cell.length_c   1.000
_cell.angle_alpha   90.00
_cell.angle_beta   90.00
_cell.angle_gamma   90.00
#
_symmetry.space_group_name_H-M   'P 1'
#
loop_
_entity.id
_entity.type
_entity.pdbx_description
1 polymer ?
#
loop_
_entity_poly.entity_id
_entity_poly.type
_entity_poly.pdbx_seq_one_letter_code
_entity_poly.pdbx_strand_id
1 'polypeptide(L)'
;MKKKGKGKPRGMNYADVLRARRDRLQLAMDEAALLNVEQSMQRYLWLMAVSLHDAYGFGPERLQKFFEAFQVNSDELAKMRAEVDDDYAFEKLRLRAEDVSRMDIRYYGKLKID
;
A
#
# COMPACT_ATOMS: atom_id res chain seq x y z
N MET A 1 -27.65 12.14 -32.71
CA MET A 1 -27.24 10.85 -33.34
C MET A 1 -26.80 9.87 -32.27
N LYS A 2 -27.51 8.75 -32.05
CA LYS A 2 -27.04 7.67 -31.15
C LYS A 2 -25.83 7.00 -31.79
N LYS A 3 -24.64 7.07 -31.18
CA LYS A 3 -23.47 6.30 -31.62
C LYS A 3 -23.84 4.81 -31.57
N LYS A 4 -24.00 4.17 -32.74
CA LYS A 4 -24.15 2.71 -32.82
C LYS A 4 -22.91 2.09 -32.17
N GLY A 5 -23.09 1.37 -31.07
CA GLY A 5 -22.00 0.70 -30.38
C GLY A 5 -21.27 -0.21 -31.35
N LYS A 6 -19.93 -0.21 -31.32
CA LYS A 6 -19.12 -1.12 -32.12
C LYS A 6 -19.62 -2.55 -31.84
N GLY A 7 -20.06 -3.24 -32.89
CA GLY A 7 -20.53 -4.63 -32.79
C GLY A 7 -19.44 -5.55 -32.24
N LYS A 8 -19.83 -6.75 -31.80
CA LYS A 8 -18.90 -7.74 -31.23
C LYS A 8 -17.71 -8.00 -32.17
N PRO A 9 -16.47 -8.09 -31.65
CA PRO A 9 -15.30 -8.47 -32.44
C PRO A 9 -15.51 -9.82 -33.15
N ARG A 10 -14.95 -9.97 -34.36
CA ARG A 10 -15.01 -11.23 -35.13
C ARG A 10 -14.37 -12.35 -34.29
N GLY A 11 -15.11 -13.43 -34.05
CA GLY A 11 -14.64 -14.59 -33.27
C GLY A 11 -15.03 -14.59 -31.79
N MET A 12 -15.57 -13.49 -31.24
CA MET A 12 -16.09 -13.45 -29.86
C MET A 12 -17.61 -13.64 -29.80
N ASN A 13 -18.08 -14.45 -28.86
CA ASN A 13 -19.48 -14.49 -28.48
C ASN A 13 -19.79 -13.33 -27.50
N TYR A 14 -21.07 -13.15 -27.16
CA TYR A 14 -21.48 -12.04 -26.30
C TYR A 14 -20.96 -12.17 -24.85
N ALA A 15 -20.82 -13.40 -24.34
CA ALA A 15 -20.25 -13.65 -23.03
C ALA A 15 -18.77 -13.25 -22.97
N ASP A 16 -18.01 -13.47 -24.04
CA ASP A 16 -16.61 -13.05 -24.15
C ASP A 16 -16.48 -11.51 -24.08
N VAL A 17 -17.38 -10.79 -24.75
CA VAL A 17 -17.42 -9.32 -24.71
C VAL A 17 -17.74 -8.80 -23.31
N LEU A 18 -18.69 -9.43 -22.60
CA LEU A 18 -19.02 -9.06 -21.23
C LEU A 18 -17.87 -9.36 -20.27
N ARG A 19 -17.20 -10.50 -20.42
CA ARG A 19 -16.02 -10.87 -19.63
C ARG A 19 -14.90 -9.85 -19.82
N ALA A 20 -14.54 -9.55 -21.07
CA ALA A 20 -13.51 -8.55 -21.38
C ALA A 20 -13.87 -7.13 -20.90
N ARG A 21 -15.16 -6.81 -20.74
CA ARG A 21 -15.59 -5.54 -20.13
C ARG A 21 -15.44 -5.57 -18.62
N ARG A 22 -15.85 -6.67 -17.97
CA ARG A 22 -15.68 -6.88 -16.53
C ARG A 22 -14.21 -6.83 -16.15
N ASP A 23 -13.35 -7.54 -16.87
CA ASP A 23 -11.92 -7.63 -16.56
C ASP A 23 -11.25 -6.25 -16.65
N ARG A 24 -11.61 -5.44 -17.66
CA ARG A 24 -11.12 -4.06 -17.78
C ARG A 24 -11.61 -3.14 -16.66
N LEU A 25 -12.86 -3.30 -16.25
CA LEU A 25 -13.39 -2.53 -15.11
C LEU A 25 -12.69 -2.94 -13.81
N GLN A 26 -12.48 -4.23 -13.62
CA GLN A 26 -11.77 -4.76 -12.45
C GLN A 26 -10.34 -4.22 -12.40
N LEU A 27 -9.59 -4.31 -13.51
CA LEU A 27 -8.23 -3.77 -13.58
C LEU A 27 -8.18 -2.27 -13.25
N ALA A 28 -9.10 -1.47 -13.81
CA ALA A 28 -9.17 -0.04 -13.51
C ALA A 28 -9.51 0.24 -12.03
N MET A 29 -10.36 -0.60 -11.42
CA MET A 29 -10.66 -0.50 -9.99
C MET A 29 -9.45 -0.89 -9.13
N ASP A 30 -8.74 -1.95 -9.49
CA ASP A 30 -7.54 -2.41 -8.79
C ASP A 30 -6.41 -1.36 -8.87
N GLU A 31 -6.18 -0.78 -10.04
CA GLU A 31 -5.24 0.34 -10.24
C GLU A 31 -5.63 1.56 -9.40
N ALA A 32 -6.92 1.93 -9.39
CA ALA A 32 -7.41 3.03 -8.57
C ALA A 32 -7.27 2.74 -7.06
N ALA A 33 -7.45 1.50 -6.64
CA ALA A 33 -7.27 1.08 -5.26
C ALA A 33 -5.80 1.18 -4.84
N LEU A 34 -4.86 0.70 -5.67
CA LEU A 34 -3.42 0.81 -5.41
C LEU A 34 -2.99 2.27 -5.31
N LEU A 35 -3.40 3.12 -6.26
CA LEU A 35 -3.10 4.54 -6.23
C LEU A 35 -3.65 5.22 -4.95
N ASN A 36 -4.85 4.86 -4.52
CA ASN A 36 -5.43 5.40 -3.29
C ASN A 36 -4.64 4.97 -2.04
N VAL A 37 -4.13 3.74 -2.01
CA VAL A 37 -3.26 3.26 -0.91
C VAL A 37 -1.96 4.05 -0.88
N GLU A 38 -1.28 4.19 -2.03
CA GLU A 38 -0.02 4.95 -2.13
C GLU A 38 -0.20 6.42 -1.71
N GLN A 39 -1.24 7.09 -2.19
CA GLN A 39 -1.55 8.46 -1.80
C GLN A 39 -1.90 8.57 -0.31
N SER A 40 -2.60 7.58 0.23
CA SER A 40 -2.91 7.55 1.67
C SER A 40 -1.64 7.44 2.49
N MET A 41 -0.71 6.54 2.13
CA MET A 41 0.58 6.40 2.81
C MET A 41 1.38 7.72 2.82
N GLN A 42 1.43 8.42 1.69
CA GLN A 42 2.10 9.72 1.61
C GLN A 42 1.47 10.76 2.56
N ARG A 43 0.13 10.84 2.59
CA ARG A 43 -0.59 11.75 3.49
C ARG A 43 -0.39 11.40 4.97
N TYR A 44 -0.32 10.11 5.30
CA TYR A 44 0.00 9.66 6.66
C TYR A 44 1.43 10.04 7.08
N LEU A 45 2.39 10.05 6.16
CA LEU A 45 3.75 10.53 6.45
C LEU A 45 3.77 12.03 6.77
N TRP A 46 3.01 12.83 6.03
CA TRP A 46 2.85 14.26 6.35
C TRP A 46 2.17 14.47 7.70
N LEU A 47 1.11 13.70 7.98
CA LEU A 47 0.42 13.74 9.26
C LEU A 47 1.36 13.39 10.42
N MET A 48 2.22 12.38 10.25
CA MET A 48 3.22 12.01 11.23
C MET A 48 4.22 13.13 11.51
N ALA A 49 4.72 13.81 10.46
CA ALA A 49 5.64 14.93 10.61
C ALA A 49 5.02 16.09 11.42
N VAL A 50 3.77 16.44 11.11
CA VAL A 50 3.01 17.44 11.88
C VAL A 50 2.79 16.98 13.33
N SER A 51 2.44 15.72 13.53
CA SER A 51 2.21 15.16 14.88
C SER A 51 3.48 15.15 15.73
N LEU A 52 4.63 14.83 15.13
CA LEU A 52 5.94 14.90 15.80
C LEU A 52 6.33 16.33 16.15
N HIS A 53 6.00 17.30 15.28
CA HIS A 53 6.18 18.71 15.56
C HIS A 53 5.33 19.14 16.76
N ASP A 54 4.02 18.88 16.71
CA ASP A 54 3.08 19.34 17.72
C ASP A 54 3.30 18.68 19.10
N ALA A 55 3.62 17.38 19.13
CA ALA A 55 3.80 16.64 20.38
C ALA A 55 5.17 16.82 21.03
N TYR A 56 6.24 16.96 20.23
CA TYR A 56 7.62 16.92 20.72
C TYR A 56 8.49 18.10 20.29
N GLY A 57 7.93 19.07 19.55
CA GLY A 57 8.66 20.23 19.05
C GLY A 57 9.69 19.88 17.98
N PHE A 58 9.47 18.83 17.18
CA PHE A 58 10.39 18.47 16.11
C PHE A 58 10.46 19.60 15.06
N GLY A 59 11.61 20.25 14.97
CA GLY A 59 11.95 21.19 13.90
C GLY A 59 12.58 20.50 12.69
N PRO A 60 12.98 21.27 11.65
CA PRO A 60 13.51 20.72 10.39
C PRO A 60 14.65 19.71 10.56
N GLU A 61 15.63 20.02 11.41
CA GLU A 61 16.80 19.14 11.64
C GLU A 61 16.40 17.79 12.28
N ARG A 62 15.44 17.79 13.21
CA ARG A 62 14.97 16.57 13.87
C ARG A 62 14.10 15.73 12.92
N LEU A 63 13.28 16.39 12.11
CA LEU A 63 12.50 15.71 11.07
C LEU A 63 13.40 15.11 9.99
N GLN A 64 14.46 15.81 9.58
CA GLN A 64 15.44 15.26 8.63
C GLN A 64 16.08 13.99 9.19
N LYS A 65 16.59 14.01 10.43
CA LYS A 65 17.15 12.81 11.09
C LYS A 65 16.14 11.68 11.19
N PHE A 66 14.88 11.99 11.46
CA PHE A 66 13.81 11.01 11.46
C PHE A 66 13.62 10.38 10.08
N PHE A 67 13.55 11.17 9.00
CA PHE A 67 13.37 10.66 7.63
C PHE A 67 14.59 9.86 7.14
N GLU A 68 15.80 10.25 7.49
CA GLU A 68 17.01 9.47 7.21
C GLU A 68 16.94 8.09 7.90
N ALA A 69 16.57 8.04 9.19
CA ALA A 69 16.37 6.78 9.90
C ALA A 69 15.22 5.95 9.31
N PHE A 70 14.13 6.60 8.89
CA PHE A 70 12.99 5.94 8.25
C PHE A 70 13.40 5.30 6.91
N GLN A 71 14.20 5.98 6.10
CA GLN A 71 14.71 5.44 4.84
C GLN A 71 15.61 4.23 5.07
N VAL A 72 16.58 4.32 5.99
CA VAL A 72 17.48 3.19 6.32
C VAL A 72 16.69 1.96 6.79
N ASN A 73 15.67 2.15 7.65
CA ASN A 73 14.82 1.05 8.09
C ASN A 73 13.97 0.47 6.95
N SER A 74 13.54 1.31 5.99
CA SER A 74 12.77 0.88 4.82
C SER A 74 13.63 0.07 3.85
N ASP A 75 14.88 0.47 3.63
CA ASP A 75 15.84 -0.24 2.78
C ASP A 75 16.16 -1.62 3.37
N GLU A 76 16.40 -1.70 4.69
CA GLU A 76 16.62 -2.97 5.38
C GLU A 76 15.37 -3.87 5.30
N LEU A 77 14.17 -3.33 5.45
CA LEU A 77 12.93 -4.08 5.26
C LEU A 77 12.83 -4.62 3.83
N ALA A 78 13.08 -3.79 2.81
CA ALA A 78 13.04 -4.20 1.42
C ALA A 78 14.07 -5.31 1.12
N LYS A 79 15.27 -5.21 1.70
CA LYS A 79 16.30 -6.24 1.62
C LYS A 79 15.83 -7.56 2.23
N MET A 80 15.26 -7.54 3.45
CA MET A 80 14.76 -8.76 4.10
C MET A 80 13.65 -9.44 3.28
N ARG A 81 12.76 -8.65 2.66
CA ARG A 81 11.71 -9.17 1.77
C ARG A 81 12.30 -9.84 0.52
N ALA A 82 13.37 -9.29 -0.03
CA ALA A 82 14.02 -9.81 -1.23
C ALA A 82 14.90 -11.04 -0.96
N GLU A 83 15.57 -11.10 0.20
CA GLU A 83 16.50 -12.18 0.55
C GLU A 83 15.83 -13.39 1.22
N VAL A 84 14.71 -13.18 1.94
CA VAL A 84 14.00 -14.24 2.68
C VAL A 84 12.56 -14.37 2.18
N ASP A 85 11.63 -13.61 2.74
CA ASP A 85 10.23 -13.50 2.32
C ASP A 85 9.51 -12.38 3.10
N ASP A 86 8.25 -12.12 2.73
CA ASP A 86 7.39 -11.11 3.36
C ASP A 86 7.01 -11.49 4.80
N ASP A 87 6.75 -12.77 5.09
CA ASP A 87 6.32 -13.23 6.42
C ASP A 87 7.43 -12.98 7.47
N TYR A 88 8.68 -13.33 7.14
CA TYR A 88 9.85 -13.06 7.96
C TYR A 88 10.10 -11.57 8.14
N ALA A 89 10.10 -10.81 7.04
CA ALA A 89 10.44 -9.40 7.07
C ALA A 89 9.44 -8.59 7.91
N PHE A 90 8.14 -8.85 7.73
CA PHE A 90 7.10 -8.16 8.49
C PHE A 90 7.02 -8.62 9.95
N GLU A 91 7.22 -9.91 10.24
CA GLU A 91 7.25 -10.36 11.63
C GLU A 91 8.42 -9.75 12.40
N LYS A 92 9.60 -9.66 11.78
CA LYS A 92 10.76 -9.00 12.39
C LYS A 92 10.52 -7.51 12.61
N LEU A 93 9.87 -6.83 11.68
CA LEU A 93 9.46 -5.43 11.86
C LEU A 93 8.45 -5.29 13.01
N ARG A 94 7.45 -6.17 13.08
CA ARG A 94 6.43 -6.19 14.13
C ARG A 94 7.07 -6.34 15.51
N LEU A 95 7.95 -7.33 15.69
CA LEU A 95 8.68 -7.57 16.94
C LEU A 95 9.51 -6.36 17.36
N ARG A 96 10.20 -5.70 16.42
CA ARG A 96 10.96 -4.47 16.70
C ARG A 96 10.03 -3.31 17.10
N ALA A 97 8.88 -3.18 16.45
CA ALA A 97 7.88 -2.17 16.79
C ALA A 97 7.30 -2.41 18.20
N GLU A 98 7.05 -3.67 18.59
CA GLU A 98 6.62 -4.01 19.95
C GLU A 98 7.69 -3.68 20.99
N ASP A 99 8.96 -4.02 20.72
CA ASP A 99 10.05 -3.75 21.66
C ASP A 99 10.21 -2.25 21.91
N VAL A 100 10.16 -1.43 20.86
CA VAL A 100 10.30 0.03 20.95
C VAL A 100 9.08 0.68 21.61
N SER A 101 7.87 0.26 21.25
CA SER A 101 6.64 0.88 21.76
C SER A 101 6.19 0.34 23.12
N ARG A 102 6.67 -0.84 23.52
CA ARG A 102 6.16 -1.64 24.65
C ARG A 102 4.65 -1.94 24.54
N MET A 103 4.11 -1.91 23.33
CA MET A 103 2.72 -2.25 23.03
C MET A 103 2.63 -3.65 22.43
N ASP A 104 1.55 -4.36 22.71
CA ASP A 104 1.19 -5.61 22.01
C ASP A 104 0.62 -5.26 20.63
N ILE A 105 1.32 -5.66 19.56
CA ILE A 105 0.97 -5.36 18.17
C ILE A 105 0.53 -6.64 17.49
N ARG A 106 -0.77 -6.75 17.20
CA ARG A 106 -1.36 -7.92 16.53
C ARG A 106 -1.74 -7.58 15.09
N TYR A 107 -1.54 -8.53 14.18
CA TYR A 107 -2.10 -8.43 12.85
C TYR A 107 -3.63 -8.40 12.93
N TYR A 108 -4.24 -7.40 12.28
CA TYR A 108 -5.67 -7.45 12.00
C TYR A 108 -5.91 -8.55 10.95
N GLY A 109 -6.96 -9.36 11.17
CA GLY A 109 -7.13 -10.69 10.59
C GLY A 109 -6.83 -10.80 9.09
N LYS A 110 -6.25 -11.94 8.69
CA LYS A 110 -6.15 -12.35 7.29
C LYS A 110 -7.54 -12.24 6.66
N LEU A 111 -7.68 -11.47 5.58
CA LEU A 111 -8.86 -11.57 4.72
C LEU A 111 -8.91 -13.04 4.26
N LYS A 112 -9.81 -13.83 4.84
CA LYS A 112 -10.19 -15.11 4.27
C LYS A 112 -10.98 -14.76 3.01
N ILE A 113 -10.32 -14.88 1.86
CA ILE A 113 -11.02 -14.98 0.60
C ILE A 113 -11.34 -16.47 0.48
N ASP A 114 -12.57 -16.83 0.85
CA ASP A 114 -13.16 -18.13 0.53
C ASP A 114 -13.40 -18.26 -0.99
#